data_AF-A0A8I1ZUV5-F1
#
_entry.id   AF-A0A8I1ZUV5-F1
#
_cell.length_a   1.000
_cell.length_b   1.000
_cell.length_c   1.000
_cell.angle_alpha   90.00
_cell.angle_beta   90.00
_cell.angle_gamma   90.00
#
_symmetry.space_group_name_H-M   'P 1'
#
loop_
_entity.id
_entity.type
_entity.pdbx_description
1 polymer ?
#
loop_
_entity_poly.entity_id
_entity_poly.type
_entity_poly.pdbx_seq_one_letter_code
_entity_poly.pdbx_strand_id
1 'polypeptide(L)'
;MNRYDYHQPGTIEEAVGLMAILDDAKYIAGGTDVMVLIRQKKLKPKNLISLRNIKDLVYIDTAKGLRFGAATTHSAIDNHDIIRRNYSALTDATSHLGSLQIRNVATIGGNICNAAPSADTACPLLVLDAVVSVVGPKGARDIAVDEFFQGPGKTALAHGELVKGLSIPSFGENTGSAYIKHTRRQAMDLPILGVATRITLSMKNGAEVRCRDLFCTIDSISNILAKLKEEELKIDEARIAMGVVAPRPMRAKKAEAVLTGKVVSPELFEEAGNVAASEAQPRDSIRGEAWYRSEMIKVLVKRALIKSMDRIIRPDEAIYPERLW
;
A
#
# COMPACT_ATOMS: atom_id res chain seq x y z
N MET A 1 17.31 1.47 29.82
CA MET A 1 17.02 2.30 28.63
C MET A 1 17.87 3.56 28.75
N ASN A 2 18.45 4.08 27.66
CA ASN A 2 19.08 5.40 27.74
C ASN A 2 18.01 6.44 28.09
N ARG A 3 18.37 7.44 28.88
CA ARG A 3 17.47 8.55 29.23
C ARG A 3 17.27 9.41 27.98
N TYR A 4 16.03 9.80 27.72
CA TYR A 4 15.64 10.71 26.65
C TYR A 4 14.63 11.71 27.21
N ASP A 5 14.63 12.91 26.66
CA ASP A 5 13.61 13.92 26.91
C ASP A 5 12.44 13.69 25.94
N TYR A 6 11.21 13.87 26.44
CA TYR A 6 9.99 13.61 25.69
C TYR A 6 9.18 14.89 25.52
N HIS A 7 9.01 15.31 24.27
CA HIS A 7 8.37 16.56 23.89
C HIS A 7 6.97 16.29 23.31
N GLN A 8 6.00 17.13 23.66
CA GLN A 8 4.59 16.95 23.29
C GLN A 8 4.01 18.20 22.61
N PRO A 9 4.49 18.56 21.40
CA PRO A 9 3.94 19.69 20.65
C PRO A 9 2.45 19.50 20.36
N GLY A 10 1.72 20.61 20.32
CA GLY A 10 0.30 20.67 19.96
C GLY A 10 0.06 20.88 18.47
N THR A 11 1.06 21.39 17.74
CA THR A 11 0.95 21.75 16.32
C THR A 11 2.06 21.15 15.48
N ILE A 12 1.87 21.13 14.16
CA ILE A 12 2.88 20.71 13.20
C ILE A 12 4.09 21.64 13.26
N GLU A 13 3.84 22.94 13.35
CA GLU A 13 4.84 24.00 13.36
C GLU A 13 5.76 23.88 14.58
N GLU A 14 5.19 23.62 15.76
CA GLU A 14 5.96 23.33 16.97
C GLU A 14 6.81 22.08 16.82
N ALA A 15 6.26 21.00 16.25
CA ALA A 15 7.01 19.75 16.04
C ALA A 15 8.20 19.93 15.09
N VAL A 16 7.99 20.65 13.99
CA VAL A 16 9.04 21.00 13.02
C VAL A 16 10.08 21.93 13.66
N GLY A 17 9.64 22.91 14.44
CA GLY A 17 10.53 23.82 15.17
C GLY A 17 11.43 23.08 16.17
N LEU A 18 10.85 22.16 16.96
CA LEU A 18 11.60 21.30 17.88
C LEU A 18 12.62 20.43 17.14
N MET A 19 12.22 19.81 16.01
CA MET A 19 13.14 18.98 15.23
C MET A 19 14.31 19.78 14.64
N ALA A 20 14.12 21.07 14.36
CA ALA A 20 15.16 21.94 13.83
C ALA A 20 16.19 22.38 14.88
N ILE A 21 15.81 22.48 16.16
CA ILE A 21 16.69 22.98 17.23
C ILE A 21 17.27 21.87 18.12
N LEU A 22 16.62 20.72 18.22
CA LEU A 22 17.02 19.66 19.13
C LEU A 22 18.03 18.72 18.46
N ASP A 23 19.19 18.57 19.09
CA ASP A 23 20.15 17.56 18.70
C ASP A 23 19.64 16.14 18.97
N ASP A 24 19.94 15.23 18.04
CA ASP A 24 19.62 13.79 18.16
C ASP A 24 18.13 13.54 18.51
N ALA A 25 17.27 14.26 17.78
CA ALA A 25 15.82 14.17 17.90
C ALA A 25 15.21 13.13 16.94
N LYS A 26 14.13 12.49 17.38
CA LYS A 26 13.34 11.59 16.55
C LYS A 26 11.85 11.81 16.76
N TYR A 27 11.10 11.91 15.67
CA TYR A 27 9.64 11.86 15.75
C TYR A 27 9.15 10.49 16.22
N ILE A 28 8.11 10.49 17.04
CA ILE A 28 7.41 9.28 17.46
C ILE A 28 5.90 9.45 17.26
N ALA A 29 5.35 8.60 16.40
CA ALA A 29 3.90 8.45 16.19
C ALA A 29 3.38 7.26 17.03
N GLY A 30 2.98 6.16 16.38
CA GLY A 30 2.51 4.94 17.05
C GLY A 30 3.55 4.19 17.89
N GLY A 31 4.84 4.49 17.71
CA GLY A 31 5.93 3.92 18.51
C GLY A 31 6.26 2.44 18.24
N THR A 32 5.54 1.76 17.35
CA THR A 32 5.67 0.30 17.10
C THR A 32 7.02 -0.11 16.51
N ASP A 33 7.71 0.81 15.85
CA ASP A 33 9.08 0.61 15.34
C ASP A 33 10.11 1.32 16.22
N VAL A 34 9.91 2.62 16.47
CA VAL A 34 10.85 3.47 17.23
C VAL A 34 11.14 2.89 18.63
N MET A 35 10.10 2.50 19.38
CA MET A 35 10.30 1.97 20.74
C MET A 35 10.99 0.60 20.74
N VAL A 36 10.75 -0.22 19.71
CA VAL A 36 11.41 -1.52 19.54
C VAL A 36 12.90 -1.31 19.26
N LEU A 37 13.25 -0.37 18.37
CA LEU A 37 14.64 -0.05 18.05
C LEU A 37 15.39 0.53 19.26
N ILE A 38 14.74 1.36 20.08
CA ILE A 38 15.31 1.87 21.33
C ILE A 38 15.55 0.74 22.33
N ARG A 39 14.58 -0.16 22.52
CA ARG A 39 14.73 -1.34 23.39
C ARG A 39 15.88 -2.26 22.94
N GLN A 40 16.03 -2.44 21.63
CA GLN A 40 17.14 -3.20 21.02
C GLN A 40 18.47 -2.43 21.00
N LYS A 41 18.54 -1.21 21.54
CA LYS A 41 19.72 -0.32 21.53
C LYS A 41 20.22 0.04 20.13
N LYS A 42 19.40 -0.13 19.08
CA LYS A 42 19.69 0.23 17.69
C LYS A 42 19.42 1.70 17.39
N LEU A 43 18.58 2.34 18.20
CA LEU A 43 18.32 3.77 18.18
C LEU A 43 18.52 4.32 19.60
N LYS A 44 19.16 5.47 19.75
CA LYS A 44 19.50 6.06 21.06
C LYS A 44 19.29 7.58 21.05
N PRO A 45 18.08 8.07 20.70
CA PRO A 45 17.86 9.50 20.57
C PRO A 45 17.92 10.15 21.94
N LYS A 46 18.46 11.36 22.02
CA LYS A 46 18.35 12.21 23.23
C LYS A 46 16.96 12.78 23.38
N ASN A 47 16.27 13.05 22.26
CA ASN A 47 14.99 13.72 22.22
C ASN A 47 13.95 12.91 21.43
N LEU A 48 12.78 12.70 22.00
CA LEU A 48 11.61 12.17 21.29
C LEU A 48 10.55 13.25 21.15
N ILE A 49 10.12 13.51 19.93
CA ILE A 49 9.08 14.49 19.61
C ILE A 49 7.80 13.73 19.27
N SER A 50 6.83 13.78 20.16
CA SER A 50 5.56 13.09 20.02
C SER A 50 4.65 13.76 19.00
N LEU A 51 4.15 13.00 18.05
CA LEU A 51 3.15 13.46 17.08
C LEU A 51 1.72 13.17 17.53
N ARG A 52 1.55 12.51 18.69
CA ARG A 52 0.25 11.98 19.15
C ARG A 52 -0.80 13.07 19.42
N ASN A 53 -0.37 14.25 19.84
CA ASN A 53 -1.26 15.32 20.27
C ASN A 53 -1.64 16.30 19.13
N ILE A 54 -1.03 16.15 17.95
CA ILE A 54 -1.26 17.03 16.80
C ILE A 54 -2.49 16.54 16.04
N LYS A 55 -3.65 17.15 16.32
CA LYS A 55 -4.94 16.75 15.74
C LYS A 55 -4.97 16.85 14.21
N ASP A 56 -4.23 17.80 13.65
CA ASP A 56 -4.14 18.02 12.20
C ASP A 56 -3.49 16.85 11.44
N LEU A 57 -2.84 15.91 12.15
CA LEU A 57 -2.30 14.69 11.56
C LEU A 57 -3.29 13.52 11.60
N VAL A 58 -4.50 13.69 12.13
CA VAL A 58 -5.50 12.64 12.31
C VAL A 58 -6.81 13.04 11.64
N TYR A 59 -6.98 12.64 10.39
CA TYR A 59 -8.20 12.82 9.63
C TYR A 59 -8.30 11.80 8.49
N ILE A 60 -9.52 11.58 8.01
CA ILE A 60 -9.81 10.91 6.74
C ILE A 60 -10.87 11.77 6.03
N ASP A 61 -10.58 12.18 4.80
CA ASP A 61 -11.46 12.95 3.93
C ASP A 61 -11.57 12.22 2.59
N THR A 62 -12.81 12.02 2.13
CA THR A 62 -13.14 11.25 0.92
C THR A 62 -13.90 12.08 -0.13
N ALA A 63 -14.00 13.40 0.05
CA ALA A 63 -14.82 14.25 -0.81
C ALA A 63 -14.27 14.41 -2.24
N LYS A 64 -12.95 14.36 -2.44
CA LYS A 64 -12.26 14.55 -3.72
C LYS A 64 -11.06 13.61 -3.85
N GLY A 65 -11.35 12.32 -4.02
CA GLY A 65 -10.36 11.26 -3.80
C GLY A 65 -10.22 10.96 -2.31
N LEU A 66 -9.11 10.34 -1.90
CA LEU A 66 -8.85 9.97 -0.51
C LEU A 66 -7.68 10.80 0.03
N ARG A 67 -7.92 11.53 1.12
CA ARG A 67 -6.90 12.24 1.87
C ARG A 67 -6.92 11.79 3.32
N PHE A 68 -5.75 11.54 3.91
CA PHE A 68 -5.68 11.22 5.33
C PHE A 68 -4.39 11.72 5.95
N GLY A 69 -4.47 12.07 7.22
CA GLY A 69 -3.34 12.54 8.00
C GLY A 69 -2.32 11.43 8.29
N ALA A 70 -1.06 11.81 8.48
CA ALA A 70 0.04 10.85 8.67
C ALA A 70 -0.10 10.03 9.96
N ALA A 71 -0.79 10.55 10.97
CA ALA A 71 -1.06 9.87 12.23
C ALA A 71 -2.35 9.02 12.21
N THR A 72 -3.05 8.93 11.07
CA THR A 72 -4.16 8.00 10.91
C THR A 72 -3.68 6.55 11.08
N THR A 73 -4.35 5.80 11.96
CA THR A 73 -3.96 4.44 12.32
C THR A 73 -4.39 3.43 11.25
N HIS A 74 -3.68 2.31 11.15
CA HIS A 74 -4.08 1.24 10.24
C HIS A 74 -5.48 0.70 10.55
N SER A 75 -5.88 0.65 11.83
CA SER A 75 -7.25 0.28 12.20
C SER A 75 -8.29 1.29 11.72
N ALA A 76 -8.00 2.60 11.75
CA ALA A 76 -8.94 3.60 11.23
C ALA A 76 -9.14 3.45 9.71
N ILE A 77 -8.07 3.14 8.98
CA ILE A 77 -8.11 2.88 7.53
C ILE A 77 -8.90 1.60 7.21
N ASP A 78 -8.65 0.52 7.95
CA ASP A 78 -9.30 -0.79 7.76
C ASP A 78 -10.81 -0.77 8.04
N ASN A 79 -11.25 0.09 8.96
CA ASN A 79 -12.66 0.23 9.35
C ASN A 79 -13.41 1.32 8.58
N HIS A 80 -12.79 1.99 7.60
CA HIS A 80 -13.45 3.06 6.85
C HIS A 80 -14.12 2.51 5.58
N ASP A 81 -15.46 2.57 5.51
CA ASP A 81 -16.24 1.93 4.44
C ASP A 81 -15.83 2.36 3.03
N ILE A 82 -15.66 3.67 2.79
CA ILE A 82 -15.24 4.16 1.46
C ILE A 82 -13.84 3.65 1.07
N ILE A 83 -12.94 3.46 2.04
CA ILE A 83 -11.60 2.92 1.77
C ILE A 83 -11.71 1.44 1.40
N ARG A 84 -12.50 0.68 2.17
CA ARG A 84 -12.76 -0.75 1.89
C ARG A 84 -13.31 -0.99 0.50
N ARG A 85 -14.19 -0.09 0.04
CA ARG A 85 -14.84 -0.17 -1.28
C ARG A 85 -13.90 0.27 -2.40
N ASN A 86 -13.38 1.48 -2.32
CA ASN A 86 -12.79 2.16 -3.47
C ASN A 86 -11.25 2.08 -3.50
N TYR A 87 -10.62 1.73 -2.38
CA TYR A 87 -9.16 1.69 -2.21
C TYR A 87 -8.74 0.35 -1.59
N SER A 88 -9.36 -0.73 -2.05
CA SER A 88 -9.36 -2.05 -1.43
C SER A 88 -7.99 -2.74 -1.32
N ALA A 89 -7.01 -2.40 -2.18
CA ALA A 89 -5.62 -2.80 -1.96
C ALA A 89 -5.03 -2.26 -0.64
N LEU A 90 -5.42 -1.05 -0.22
CA LEU A 90 -4.99 -0.48 1.05
C LEU A 90 -5.62 -1.24 2.21
N THR A 91 -6.92 -1.59 2.11
CA THR A 91 -7.62 -2.43 3.10
C THR A 91 -7.01 -3.82 3.22
N ASP A 92 -6.69 -4.47 2.11
CA ASP A 92 -6.00 -5.77 2.10
C ASP A 92 -4.69 -5.72 2.92
N ALA A 93 -3.92 -4.64 2.75
CA ALA A 93 -2.68 -4.44 3.49
C ALA A 93 -2.91 -4.12 4.96
N THR A 94 -3.84 -3.22 5.28
CA THR A 94 -4.07 -2.81 6.66
C THR A 94 -4.71 -3.91 7.49
N SER A 95 -5.61 -4.72 6.95
CA SER A 95 -6.25 -5.84 7.69
C SER A 95 -5.26 -6.94 8.13
N HIS A 96 -4.16 -7.12 7.39
CA HIS A 96 -3.13 -8.15 7.64
C HIS A 96 -1.81 -7.60 8.19
N LEU A 97 -1.76 -6.31 8.55
CA LEU A 97 -0.58 -5.68 9.14
C LEU A 97 -0.49 -6.04 10.63
N GLY A 98 0.60 -6.70 11.03
CA GLY A 98 0.87 -7.05 12.43
C GLY A 98 -0.31 -7.76 13.13
N SER A 99 -0.52 -7.44 14.41
CA SER A 99 -1.74 -7.78 15.14
C SER A 99 -2.68 -6.58 15.24
N LEU A 100 -3.92 -6.82 15.67
CA LEU A 100 -4.88 -5.76 15.95
C LEU A 100 -4.34 -4.71 16.94
N GLN A 101 -3.58 -5.12 17.95
CA GLN A 101 -2.93 -4.21 18.91
C GLN A 101 -1.93 -3.28 18.21
N ILE A 102 -1.15 -3.81 17.26
CA ILE A 102 -0.23 -3.00 16.46
C ILE A 102 -1.02 -2.03 15.59
N ARG A 103 -2.08 -2.48 14.90
CA ARG A 103 -2.88 -1.63 14.01
C ARG A 103 -3.61 -0.49 14.72
N ASN A 104 -3.98 -0.69 15.97
CA ASN A 104 -4.65 0.32 16.79
C ASN A 104 -3.76 1.52 17.13
N VAL A 105 -2.44 1.39 17.03
CA VAL A 105 -1.48 2.46 17.36
C VAL A 105 -0.55 2.81 16.22
N ALA A 106 -0.19 1.86 15.35
CA ALA A 106 0.66 2.08 14.19
C ALA A 106 -0.06 2.93 13.16
N THR A 107 0.65 3.94 12.68
CA THR A 107 0.15 4.98 11.79
C THR A 107 0.68 4.79 10.38
N ILE A 108 -0.11 5.17 9.38
CA ILE A 108 0.29 5.09 7.97
C ILE A 108 1.57 5.89 7.65
N GLY A 109 1.70 7.10 8.21
CA GLY A 109 2.91 7.93 8.07
C GLY A 109 4.14 7.28 8.68
N GLY A 110 4.00 6.69 9.87
CA GLY A 110 5.05 5.88 10.49
C GLY A 110 5.48 4.69 9.62
N ASN A 111 4.53 3.99 8.99
CA ASN A 111 4.81 2.84 8.12
C ASN A 111 5.66 3.24 6.91
N ILE A 112 5.30 4.31 6.20
CA ILE A 112 6.06 4.77 5.02
C ILE A 112 7.39 5.43 5.42
N CYS A 113 7.44 6.17 6.53
CA CYS A 113 8.67 6.84 7.00
C CYS A 113 9.72 5.84 7.50
N ASN A 114 9.28 4.68 7.99
CA ASN A 114 10.19 3.58 8.30
C ASN A 114 10.85 3.00 7.04
N ALA A 115 10.21 3.14 5.87
CA ALA A 115 10.72 2.72 4.56
C ALA A 115 11.31 1.29 4.55
N ALA A 116 10.68 0.39 5.31
CA ALA A 116 11.07 -1.01 5.28
C ALA A 116 10.71 -1.59 3.90
N PRO A 117 11.59 -2.37 3.26
CA PRO A 117 11.26 -3.04 1.98
C PRO A 117 10.04 -3.97 2.06
N SER A 118 9.66 -4.35 3.29
CA SER A 118 8.52 -5.19 3.63
C SER A 118 7.32 -4.42 4.21
N ALA A 119 7.28 -3.08 4.06
CA ALA A 119 6.18 -2.27 4.54
C ALA A 119 4.88 -2.60 3.77
N ASP A 120 3.90 -3.14 4.49
CA ASP A 120 2.68 -3.69 3.88
C ASP A 120 1.89 -2.65 3.06
N THR A 121 1.89 -1.37 3.47
CA THR A 121 1.10 -0.34 2.77
C THR A 121 1.84 0.30 1.60
N ALA A 122 3.15 0.04 1.42
CA ALA A 122 3.93 0.70 0.37
C ALA A 122 3.48 0.31 -1.04
N CYS A 123 3.27 -0.98 -1.32
CA CYS A 123 2.79 -1.44 -2.63
C CYS A 123 1.36 -0.95 -2.95
N PRO A 124 0.38 -1.03 -2.03
CA PRO A 124 -0.92 -0.40 -2.23
C PRO A 124 -0.84 1.09 -2.57
N LEU A 125 -0.04 1.87 -1.83
CA LEU A 125 0.11 3.30 -2.09
C LEU A 125 0.71 3.57 -3.48
N LEU A 126 1.66 2.73 -3.93
CA LEU A 126 2.25 2.84 -5.28
C LEU A 126 1.21 2.60 -6.40
N VAL A 127 0.39 1.55 -6.29
CA VAL A 127 -0.63 1.27 -7.34
C VAL A 127 -1.83 2.20 -7.28
N LEU A 128 -2.03 2.89 -6.15
CA LEU A 128 -3.05 3.92 -5.99
C LEU A 128 -2.51 5.32 -6.36
N ASP A 129 -1.31 5.44 -6.93
CA ASP A 129 -0.69 6.71 -7.33
C ASP A 129 -0.71 7.76 -6.18
N ALA A 130 -0.40 7.32 -4.95
CA ALA A 130 -0.43 8.19 -3.79
C ALA A 130 0.64 9.29 -3.86
N VAL A 131 0.29 10.44 -3.31
CA VAL A 131 1.18 11.61 -3.13
C VAL A 131 1.33 11.87 -1.65
N VAL A 132 2.57 12.09 -1.21
CA VAL A 132 2.95 12.34 0.18
C VAL A 132 3.11 13.84 0.38
N SER A 133 2.30 14.44 1.24
CA SER A 133 2.42 15.85 1.60
C SER A 133 3.38 16.01 2.77
N VAL A 134 4.43 16.79 2.55
CA VAL A 134 5.53 17.02 3.47
C VAL A 134 5.55 18.49 3.88
N VAL A 135 5.86 18.73 5.15
CA VAL A 135 6.00 20.06 5.75
C VAL A 135 7.32 20.12 6.49
N GLY A 136 8.04 21.23 6.36
CA GLY A 136 9.31 21.43 7.04
C GLY A 136 9.69 22.91 7.16
N PRO A 137 10.92 23.21 7.61
CA PRO A 137 11.36 24.58 7.86
C PRO A 137 11.34 25.49 6.62
N LYS A 138 11.39 24.91 5.42
CA LYS A 138 11.38 25.61 4.13
C LYS A 138 9.99 25.68 3.48
N GLY A 139 8.93 25.28 4.20
CA GLY A 139 7.56 25.25 3.70
C GLY A 139 7.06 23.83 3.40
N ALA A 140 6.01 23.75 2.58
CA ALA A 140 5.35 22.50 2.22
C ALA A 140 5.70 22.07 0.79
N ARG A 141 5.74 20.76 0.55
CA ARG A 141 5.90 20.16 -0.78
C ARG A 141 5.21 18.81 -0.86
N ASP A 142 4.84 18.44 -2.07
CA ASP A 142 4.26 17.13 -2.39
C ASP A 142 5.30 16.26 -3.11
N ILE A 143 5.30 14.97 -2.81
CA ILE A 143 6.23 13.99 -3.39
C ILE A 143 5.44 12.77 -3.84
N ALA A 144 5.61 12.34 -5.09
CA ALA A 144 5.03 11.07 -5.54
C ALA A 144 5.56 9.91 -4.68
N VAL A 145 4.70 8.98 -4.26
CA VAL A 145 5.12 7.92 -3.34
C VAL A 145 6.23 7.01 -3.90
N ASP A 146 6.32 6.86 -5.23
CA ASP A 146 7.42 6.17 -5.92
C ASP A 146 8.77 6.87 -5.67
N GLU A 147 8.79 8.19 -5.68
CA GLU A 147 9.96 9.02 -5.40
C GLU A 147 10.23 9.18 -3.91
N PHE A 148 9.23 8.95 -3.05
CA PHE A 148 9.39 9.04 -1.61
C PHE A 148 10.34 7.98 -1.06
N PHE A 149 10.33 6.76 -1.61
CA PHE A 149 11.18 5.67 -1.15
C PHE A 149 12.56 5.71 -1.84
N GLN A 150 13.61 5.94 -1.07
CA GLN A 150 14.99 6.08 -1.59
C GLN A 150 15.89 4.88 -1.27
N GLY A 151 15.37 3.91 -0.50
CA GLY A 151 16.06 2.65 -0.17
C GLY A 151 15.62 2.10 1.19
N PRO A 152 16.22 1.00 1.66
CA PRO A 152 15.90 0.42 2.96
C PRO A 152 16.09 1.42 4.09
N GLY A 153 15.01 1.81 4.77
CA GLY A 153 15.05 2.78 5.86
C GLY A 153 15.36 4.23 5.43
N LYS A 154 15.30 4.52 4.12
CA LYS A 154 15.62 5.83 3.55
C LYS A 154 14.45 6.39 2.76
N THR A 155 14.09 7.63 3.04
CA THR A 155 13.05 8.38 2.32
C THR A 155 13.62 9.64 1.70
N ALA A 156 12.80 10.34 0.90
CA ALA A 156 13.11 11.66 0.33
C ALA A 156 12.98 12.83 1.33
N LEU A 157 12.71 12.55 2.61
CA LEU A 157 12.61 13.57 3.65
C LEU A 157 13.97 14.19 3.94
N ALA A 158 14.02 15.52 3.89
CA ALA A 158 15.15 16.29 4.39
C ALA A 158 15.08 16.39 5.92
N HIS A 159 16.19 16.80 6.54
CA HIS A 159 16.23 17.06 7.97
C HIS A 159 15.21 18.14 8.36
N GLY A 160 14.49 17.93 9.47
CA GLY A 160 13.41 18.82 9.92
C GLY A 160 12.05 18.56 9.28
N GLU A 161 11.98 17.82 8.16
CA GLU A 161 10.71 17.56 7.48
C GLU A 161 9.86 16.49 8.19
N LEU A 162 8.55 16.68 8.11
CA LEU A 162 7.50 15.83 8.66
C LEU A 162 6.49 15.51 7.56
N VAL A 163 6.05 14.26 7.48
CA VAL A 163 4.91 13.90 6.62
C VAL A 163 3.63 14.36 7.29
N LYS A 164 2.89 15.27 6.65
CA LYS A 164 1.59 15.76 7.13
C LYS A 164 0.47 14.77 6.84
N GLY A 165 0.49 14.16 5.66
CA GLY A 165 -0.54 13.24 5.22
C GLY A 165 -0.27 12.70 3.82
N LEU A 166 -1.26 12.00 3.28
CA LEU A 166 -1.24 11.47 1.93
C LEU A 166 -2.53 11.85 1.21
N SER A 167 -2.43 11.99 -0.12
CA SER A 167 -3.57 12.12 -1.03
C SER A 167 -3.51 11.08 -2.13
N ILE A 168 -4.65 10.51 -2.46
CA ILE A 168 -4.86 9.50 -3.48
C ILE A 168 -6.00 9.99 -4.38
N PRO A 169 -5.85 9.95 -5.72
CA PRO A 169 -6.92 10.38 -6.62
C PRO A 169 -8.15 9.49 -6.51
N SER A 170 -9.31 10.01 -6.93
CA SER A 170 -10.52 9.19 -7.10
C SER A 170 -10.41 8.32 -8.35
N PHE A 171 -10.98 7.12 -8.28
CA PHE A 171 -11.11 6.21 -9.41
C PHE A 171 -12.59 6.01 -9.78
N GLY A 172 -12.86 5.65 -11.02
CA GLY A 172 -14.22 5.35 -11.50
C GLY A 172 -14.72 3.99 -11.01
N GLU A 173 -16.00 3.70 -11.24
CA GLU A 173 -16.64 2.44 -10.83
C GLU A 173 -16.01 1.19 -11.48
N ASN A 174 -15.35 1.35 -12.62
CA ASN A 174 -14.70 0.25 -13.33
C ASN A 174 -13.23 0.04 -12.94
N THR A 175 -12.81 0.58 -11.79
CA THR A 175 -11.45 0.41 -11.27
C THR A 175 -11.45 -0.46 -10.03
N GLY A 176 -10.64 -1.52 -10.05
CA GLY A 176 -10.43 -2.43 -8.93
C GLY A 176 -8.98 -2.47 -8.53
N SER A 177 -8.72 -2.66 -7.24
CA SER A 177 -7.35 -2.83 -6.71
C SER A 177 -7.28 -4.00 -5.75
N ALA A 178 -6.12 -4.61 -5.61
CA ALA A 178 -5.89 -5.70 -4.67
C ALA A 178 -4.46 -5.75 -4.17
N TYR A 179 -4.26 -6.24 -2.95
CA TYR A 179 -2.96 -6.58 -2.41
C TYR A 179 -2.96 -8.00 -1.86
N ILE A 180 -1.88 -8.73 -2.15
CA ILE A 180 -1.63 -10.06 -1.62
C ILE A 180 -0.33 -10.01 -0.83
N LYS A 181 -0.46 -10.29 0.46
CA LYS A 181 0.65 -10.47 1.39
C LYS A 181 0.99 -11.96 1.46
N HIS A 182 2.14 -12.35 0.88
CA HIS A 182 2.60 -13.74 0.93
C HIS A 182 3.54 -13.94 2.11
N THR A 183 3.16 -14.81 3.05
CA THR A 183 3.84 -15.05 4.33
C THR A 183 3.95 -16.54 4.64
N ARG A 184 4.77 -16.92 5.63
CA ARG A 184 4.84 -18.31 6.11
C ARG A 184 3.70 -18.65 7.07
N ARG A 185 3.09 -17.63 7.70
CA ARG A 185 2.00 -17.74 8.66
C ARG A 185 0.93 -16.70 8.35
N GLN A 186 -0.32 -17.03 8.70
CA GLN A 186 -1.51 -16.20 8.42
C GLN A 186 -1.50 -14.84 9.17
N ALA A 187 -0.80 -14.75 10.31
CA ALA A 187 -0.73 -13.52 11.11
C ALA A 187 0.69 -13.29 11.67
N MET A 188 0.97 -12.03 12.06
CA MET A 188 2.20 -11.66 12.79
C MET A 188 3.50 -12.06 12.06
N ASP A 189 3.52 -11.96 10.74
CA ASP A 189 4.70 -12.24 9.92
C ASP A 189 4.99 -11.08 8.96
N LEU A 190 6.28 -10.90 8.66
CA LEU A 190 6.71 -9.99 7.62
C LEU A 190 6.61 -10.72 6.27
N PRO A 191 6.20 -10.02 5.20
CA PRO A 191 6.01 -10.65 3.90
C PRO A 191 7.31 -11.30 3.40
N ILE A 192 7.18 -12.50 2.83
CA ILE A 192 8.16 -13.05 1.87
C ILE A 192 8.12 -12.19 0.60
N LEU A 193 6.90 -11.83 0.18
CA LEU A 193 6.57 -11.01 -0.98
C LEU A 193 5.27 -10.25 -0.69
N GLY A 194 5.16 -9.02 -1.20
CA GLY A 194 3.88 -8.31 -1.28
C GLY A 194 3.62 -7.88 -2.73
N VAL A 195 2.44 -8.17 -3.27
CA VAL A 195 2.06 -7.76 -4.64
C VAL A 195 0.77 -6.98 -4.58
N ALA A 196 0.79 -5.74 -5.07
CA ALA A 196 -0.39 -4.91 -5.25
C ALA A 196 -0.66 -4.71 -6.74
N THR A 197 -1.94 -4.63 -7.10
CA THR A 197 -2.38 -4.31 -8.46
C THR A 197 -3.55 -3.32 -8.42
N ARG A 198 -3.67 -2.50 -9.46
CA ARG A 198 -4.88 -1.73 -9.79
C ARG A 198 -5.13 -1.86 -11.28
N ILE A 199 -6.36 -2.13 -11.68
CA ILE A 199 -6.75 -2.14 -13.09
C ILE A 199 -8.03 -1.36 -13.30
N THR A 200 -8.17 -0.73 -14.46
CA THR A 200 -9.39 -0.09 -14.93
C THR A 200 -9.85 -0.79 -16.20
N LEU A 201 -11.12 -1.17 -16.25
CA LEU A 201 -11.69 -1.94 -17.36
C LEU A 201 -12.72 -1.14 -18.15
N SER A 202 -12.83 -1.45 -19.44
CA SER A 202 -13.91 -1.00 -20.31
C SER A 202 -14.39 -2.12 -21.25
N MET A 203 -15.65 -2.03 -21.65
CA MET A 203 -16.19 -2.83 -22.75
C MET A 203 -15.85 -2.15 -24.08
N LYS A 204 -15.40 -2.92 -25.08
CA LYS A 204 -15.06 -2.39 -26.41
C LYS A 204 -16.23 -1.69 -27.12
N ASN A 205 -17.48 -2.06 -26.77
CA ASN A 205 -18.71 -1.48 -27.33
C ASN A 205 -19.29 -0.31 -26.51
N GLY A 206 -18.59 0.17 -25.48
CA GLY A 206 -19.06 1.28 -24.63
C GLY A 206 -20.23 0.93 -23.70
N ALA A 207 -20.63 -0.34 -23.61
CA ALA A 207 -21.58 -0.82 -22.62
C ALA A 207 -21.00 -0.65 -21.20
N GLU A 208 -21.84 -0.32 -20.20
CA GLU A 208 -21.41 -0.30 -18.81
C GLU A 208 -20.86 -1.68 -18.42
N VAL A 209 -19.71 -1.73 -17.72
CA VAL A 209 -19.12 -2.96 -17.13
C VAL A 209 -19.97 -3.45 -15.94
N ARG A 210 -21.25 -3.05 -15.87
CA ARG A 210 -22.19 -3.49 -14.83
C ARG A 210 -22.69 -4.88 -15.20
N CYS A 211 -21.83 -5.84 -14.89
CA CYS A 211 -22.05 -7.28 -14.90
C CYS A 211 -23.15 -7.75 -13.94
N ARG A 212 -24.36 -7.15 -13.96
CA ARG A 212 -25.45 -7.57 -13.08
C ARG A 212 -26.11 -8.90 -13.48
N ASP A 213 -26.05 -9.27 -14.76
CA ASP A 213 -26.81 -10.43 -15.24
C ASP A 213 -25.95 -11.60 -15.73
N LEU A 214 -24.70 -11.37 -16.22
CA LEU A 214 -23.85 -12.44 -16.79
C LEU A 214 -22.92 -13.15 -15.78
N PHE A 215 -22.61 -12.49 -14.65
CA PHE A 215 -21.56 -12.94 -13.70
C PHE A 215 -22.06 -13.17 -12.27
N CYS A 216 -23.38 -13.05 -12.05
CA CYS A 216 -24.04 -13.37 -10.77
C CYS A 216 -24.41 -14.85 -10.63
N THR A 217 -23.98 -15.71 -11.55
CA THR A 217 -23.98 -17.16 -11.33
C THR A 217 -22.82 -17.54 -10.42
N ILE A 218 -23.01 -18.56 -9.57
CA ILE A 218 -21.95 -19.19 -8.76
C ILE A 218 -21.00 -19.95 -9.71
N ASP A 219 -20.34 -19.23 -10.60
CA ASP A 219 -19.38 -19.75 -11.56
C ASP A 219 -17.97 -19.59 -11.01
N SER A 220 -17.13 -20.60 -11.23
CA SER A 220 -15.71 -20.48 -10.88
C SER A 220 -15.08 -19.31 -11.67
N ILE A 221 -14.06 -18.65 -11.09
CA ILE A 221 -13.30 -17.59 -11.78
C ILE A 221 -12.78 -18.05 -13.15
N SER A 222 -12.47 -19.33 -13.30
CA SER A 222 -12.07 -19.91 -14.60
C SER A 222 -13.19 -19.86 -15.64
N ASN A 223 -14.44 -20.11 -15.23
CA ASN A 223 -15.62 -20.00 -16.11
C ASN A 223 -15.90 -18.53 -16.46
N ILE A 224 -15.73 -17.62 -15.51
CA ILE A 224 -15.81 -16.17 -15.72
C ILE A 224 -14.78 -15.76 -16.79
N LEU A 225 -13.52 -16.14 -16.61
CA LEU A 225 -12.44 -15.84 -17.58
C LEU A 225 -12.69 -16.43 -18.97
N ALA A 226 -13.35 -17.59 -19.07
CA ALA A 226 -13.74 -18.18 -20.35
C ALA A 226 -14.85 -17.37 -21.04
N LYS A 227 -15.90 -16.99 -20.30
CA LYS A 227 -17.00 -16.13 -20.80
C LYS A 227 -16.48 -14.73 -21.20
N LEU A 228 -15.46 -14.22 -20.52
CA LEU A 228 -14.83 -12.93 -20.83
C LEU A 228 -14.17 -12.84 -22.21
N LYS A 229 -13.80 -13.97 -22.84
CA LYS A 229 -13.30 -13.96 -24.22
C LYS A 229 -14.37 -13.51 -25.22
N GLU A 230 -15.65 -13.66 -24.90
CA GLU A 230 -16.79 -13.27 -25.76
C GLU A 230 -17.14 -11.79 -25.63
N GLU A 231 -16.91 -11.20 -24.46
CA GLU A 231 -17.31 -9.82 -24.09
C GLU A 231 -16.25 -8.75 -24.38
N GLU A 232 -15.04 -9.15 -24.83
CA GLU A 232 -13.93 -8.26 -25.21
C GLU A 232 -13.57 -7.18 -24.16
N LEU A 233 -13.52 -7.55 -22.86
CA LEU A 233 -13.08 -6.63 -21.79
C LEU A 233 -11.65 -6.16 -22.01
N LYS A 234 -11.46 -4.84 -22.07
CA LYS A 234 -10.17 -4.20 -22.28
C LYS A 234 -9.64 -3.59 -20.98
N ILE A 235 -8.34 -3.68 -20.77
CA ILE A 235 -7.63 -3.01 -19.67
C ILE A 235 -7.20 -1.62 -20.14
N ASP A 236 -7.87 -0.57 -19.70
CA ASP A 236 -7.50 0.81 -20.07
C ASP A 236 -6.32 1.33 -19.26
N GLU A 237 -6.20 0.88 -18.01
CA GLU A 237 -5.09 1.23 -17.15
C GLU A 237 -4.70 0.06 -16.27
N ALA A 238 -3.39 -0.15 -16.10
CA ALA A 238 -2.85 -1.11 -15.16
C ALA A 238 -1.76 -0.48 -14.29
N ARG A 239 -1.70 -0.92 -13.03
CA ARG A 239 -0.62 -0.68 -12.07
C ARG A 239 -0.25 -1.99 -11.39
N ILE A 240 1.04 -2.26 -11.27
CA ILE A 240 1.58 -3.43 -10.57
C ILE A 240 2.73 -2.95 -9.69
N ALA A 241 2.62 -3.15 -8.37
CA ALA A 241 3.70 -2.86 -7.44
C ALA A 241 4.07 -4.08 -6.61
N MET A 242 5.36 -4.21 -6.31
CA MET A 242 5.92 -5.37 -5.64
C MET A 242 6.86 -4.94 -4.51
N GLY A 243 6.78 -5.65 -3.39
CA GLY A 243 7.58 -5.43 -2.18
C GLY A 243 8.42 -6.66 -1.88
N VAL A 244 9.56 -6.45 -1.22
CA VAL A 244 10.57 -7.51 -0.94
C VAL A 244 11.16 -8.14 -2.22
N VAL A 245 11.06 -7.45 -3.36
CA VAL A 245 11.63 -7.87 -4.66
C VAL A 245 12.80 -7.01 -5.14
N ALA A 246 13.12 -5.96 -4.39
CA ALA A 246 14.17 -5.00 -4.68
C ALA A 246 14.52 -4.25 -3.37
N PRO A 247 15.58 -3.42 -3.34
CA PRO A 247 15.93 -2.63 -2.15
C PRO A 247 14.83 -1.67 -1.68
N ARG A 248 13.93 -1.24 -2.57
CA ARG A 248 12.74 -0.46 -2.26
C ARG A 248 11.51 -1.10 -2.94
N PRO A 249 10.28 -0.87 -2.44
CA PRO A 249 9.09 -1.25 -3.19
C PRO A 249 9.11 -0.57 -4.57
N MET A 250 8.68 -1.29 -5.60
CA MET A 250 8.82 -0.85 -6.99
C MET A 250 7.57 -1.15 -7.81
N ARG A 251 7.35 -0.35 -8.86
CA ARG A 251 6.38 -0.65 -9.92
C ARG A 251 7.01 -1.51 -11.02
N ALA A 252 6.28 -2.51 -11.49
CA ALA A 252 6.65 -3.33 -12.65
C ALA A 252 6.14 -2.68 -13.93
N LYS A 253 6.81 -1.61 -14.37
CA LYS A 253 6.34 -0.73 -15.46
C LYS A 253 6.28 -1.46 -16.80
N LYS A 254 7.19 -2.43 -17.06
CA LYS A 254 7.11 -3.22 -18.29
C LYS A 254 5.91 -4.15 -18.25
N ALA A 255 5.62 -4.78 -17.12
CA ALA A 255 4.44 -5.62 -16.96
C ALA A 255 3.13 -4.82 -17.09
N GLU A 256 3.08 -3.60 -16.57
CA GLU A 256 1.94 -2.68 -16.77
C GLU A 256 1.71 -2.36 -18.25
N ALA A 257 2.78 -2.16 -19.02
CA ALA A 257 2.71 -1.88 -20.45
C ALA A 257 2.23 -3.09 -21.28
N VAL A 258 2.51 -4.32 -20.84
CA VAL A 258 1.96 -5.55 -21.45
C VAL A 258 0.43 -5.58 -21.32
N LEU A 259 -0.11 -5.15 -20.18
CA LEU A 259 -1.55 -5.19 -19.89
C LEU A 259 -2.33 -4.07 -20.59
N THR A 260 -1.77 -2.85 -20.57
CA THR A 260 -2.49 -1.65 -20.98
C THR A 260 -2.91 -1.72 -22.45
N GLY A 261 -4.19 -1.50 -22.70
CA GLY A 261 -4.81 -1.54 -24.02
C GLY A 261 -5.17 -2.94 -24.53
N LYS A 262 -4.88 -4.02 -23.78
CA LYS A 262 -5.14 -5.40 -24.20
C LYS A 262 -6.47 -5.93 -23.66
N VAL A 263 -6.99 -6.96 -24.34
CA VAL A 263 -8.16 -7.71 -23.90
C VAL A 263 -7.75 -8.69 -22.80
N VAL A 264 -8.55 -8.76 -21.73
CA VAL A 264 -8.30 -9.64 -20.60
C VAL A 264 -8.27 -11.10 -21.06
N SER A 265 -7.20 -11.81 -20.71
CA SER A 265 -7.12 -13.26 -20.89
C SER A 265 -6.23 -13.92 -19.82
N PRO A 266 -6.41 -15.22 -19.55
CA PRO A 266 -5.52 -15.96 -18.64
C PRO A 266 -4.05 -15.93 -19.07
N GLU A 267 -3.79 -15.98 -20.38
CA GLU A 267 -2.47 -15.97 -20.99
C GLU A 267 -1.81 -14.58 -20.82
N LEU A 268 -2.58 -13.50 -21.00
CA LEU A 268 -2.11 -12.13 -20.77
C LEU A 268 -1.66 -11.91 -19.32
N PHE A 269 -2.42 -12.39 -18.34
CA PHE A 269 -2.04 -12.26 -16.92
C PHE A 269 -0.81 -13.10 -16.56
N GLU A 270 -0.62 -14.23 -17.25
CA GLU A 270 0.58 -15.05 -17.10
C GLU A 270 1.82 -14.37 -17.70
N GLU A 271 1.68 -13.77 -18.89
CA GLU A 271 2.72 -12.95 -19.51
C GLU A 271 3.11 -11.77 -18.60
N ALA A 272 2.12 -11.03 -18.07
CA ALA A 272 2.38 -9.94 -17.15
C ALA A 272 3.13 -10.41 -15.88
N GLY A 273 2.80 -11.59 -15.34
CA GLY A 273 3.51 -12.19 -14.23
C GLY A 273 4.97 -12.53 -14.56
N ASN A 274 5.22 -13.08 -15.76
CA ASN A 274 6.57 -13.39 -16.25
C ASN A 274 7.41 -12.12 -16.43
N VAL A 275 6.83 -11.08 -17.04
CA VAL A 275 7.52 -9.79 -17.23
C VAL A 275 7.80 -9.13 -15.89
N ALA A 276 6.85 -9.13 -14.95
CA ALA A 276 7.05 -8.57 -13.61
C ALA A 276 8.19 -9.29 -12.86
N ALA A 277 8.29 -10.62 -12.98
CA ALA A 277 9.39 -11.39 -12.40
C ALA A 277 10.75 -11.02 -13.03
N SER A 278 10.80 -10.69 -14.32
CA SER A 278 12.03 -10.25 -15.00
C SER A 278 12.50 -8.84 -14.58
N GLU A 279 11.60 -7.99 -14.07
CA GLU A 279 11.93 -6.66 -13.54
C GLU A 279 12.43 -6.72 -12.09
N ALA A 280 12.16 -7.82 -11.38
CA ALA A 280 12.51 -7.99 -9.99
C ALA A 280 13.99 -8.36 -9.78
N GLN A 281 14.53 -7.98 -8.63
CA GLN A 281 15.88 -8.30 -8.17
C GLN A 281 15.85 -8.81 -6.72
N PRO A 282 15.16 -9.94 -6.46
CA PRO A 282 15.06 -10.48 -5.11
C PRO A 282 16.42 -10.99 -4.63
N ARG A 283 16.65 -10.90 -3.32
CA ARG A 283 17.84 -11.43 -2.63
C ARG A 283 17.48 -12.56 -1.70
N ASP A 284 18.44 -13.39 -1.33
CA ASP A 284 18.23 -14.41 -0.30
C ASP A 284 18.02 -13.80 1.10
N SER A 285 17.31 -14.54 1.93
CA SER A 285 17.06 -14.18 3.32
C SER A 285 16.57 -15.39 4.12
N ILE A 286 16.54 -15.25 5.45
CA ILE A 286 15.90 -16.21 6.36
C ILE A 286 14.40 -16.49 6.08
N ARG A 287 13.73 -15.66 5.27
CA ARG A 287 12.30 -15.81 4.93
C ARG A 287 12.08 -16.58 3.63
N GLY A 288 13.11 -16.75 2.82
CA GLY A 288 13.01 -17.35 1.50
C GLY A 288 14.20 -16.95 0.63
N GLU A 289 14.46 -17.79 -0.37
CA GLU A 289 15.50 -17.61 -1.38
C GLU A 289 15.00 -16.78 -2.56
N ALA A 290 15.93 -16.21 -3.32
CA ALA A 290 15.66 -15.34 -4.45
C ALA A 290 14.89 -16.07 -5.55
N TRP A 291 15.28 -17.30 -5.89
CA TRP A 291 14.60 -18.10 -6.92
C TRP A 291 13.12 -18.32 -6.58
N TYR A 292 12.82 -18.62 -5.31
CA TYR A 292 11.45 -18.85 -4.86
C TYR A 292 10.61 -17.57 -4.99
N ARG A 293 11.18 -16.42 -4.63
CA ARG A 293 10.50 -15.13 -4.85
C ARG A 293 10.22 -14.89 -6.32
N SER A 294 11.18 -15.13 -7.20
CA SER A 294 11.00 -14.94 -8.64
C SER A 294 9.86 -15.80 -9.21
N GLU A 295 9.78 -17.07 -8.81
CA GLU A 295 8.66 -17.94 -9.22
C GLU A 295 7.33 -17.47 -8.61
N MET A 296 7.35 -17.05 -7.34
CA MET A 296 6.14 -16.58 -6.67
C MET A 296 5.60 -15.27 -7.24
N ILE A 297 6.44 -14.39 -7.78
CA ILE A 297 5.99 -13.16 -8.45
C ILE A 297 5.05 -13.50 -9.61
N LYS A 298 5.42 -14.47 -10.46
CA LYS A 298 4.61 -14.88 -11.63
C LYS A 298 3.20 -15.27 -11.20
N VAL A 299 3.11 -16.08 -10.14
CA VAL A 299 1.84 -16.58 -9.59
C VAL A 299 1.04 -15.47 -8.93
N LEU A 300 1.68 -14.65 -8.10
CA LEU A 300 1.00 -13.67 -7.26
C LEU A 300 0.53 -12.44 -8.04
N VAL A 301 1.25 -12.04 -9.09
CA VAL A 301 0.78 -11.00 -10.02
C VAL A 301 -0.51 -11.44 -10.70
N LYS A 302 -0.53 -12.65 -11.29
CA LYS A 302 -1.76 -13.22 -11.90
C LYS A 302 -2.93 -13.25 -10.92
N ARG A 303 -2.70 -13.74 -9.69
CA ARG A 303 -3.75 -13.79 -8.64
C ARG A 303 -4.23 -12.41 -8.22
N ALA A 304 -3.33 -11.43 -8.08
CA ALA A 304 -3.70 -10.08 -7.70
C ALA A 304 -4.51 -9.37 -8.80
N LEU A 305 -4.14 -9.55 -10.08
CA LEU A 305 -4.90 -9.04 -11.22
C LEU A 305 -6.32 -9.63 -11.26
N ILE A 306 -6.44 -10.95 -11.09
CA ILE A 306 -7.74 -11.63 -10.99
C ILE A 306 -8.57 -11.05 -9.84
N LYS A 307 -7.97 -10.87 -8.64
CA LYS A 307 -8.68 -10.31 -7.49
C LYS A 307 -9.09 -8.84 -7.70
N SER A 308 -8.29 -8.05 -8.41
CA SER A 308 -8.65 -6.68 -8.78
C SER A 308 -9.80 -6.65 -9.79
N MET A 309 -9.80 -7.54 -10.77
CA MET A 309 -10.90 -7.70 -11.72
C MET A 309 -12.19 -8.14 -11.02
N ASP A 310 -12.07 -9.10 -10.10
CA ASP A 310 -13.20 -9.60 -9.33
C ASP A 310 -13.91 -8.50 -8.54
N ARG A 311 -13.15 -7.54 -8.00
CA ARG A 311 -13.68 -6.36 -7.30
C ARG A 311 -14.45 -5.38 -8.18
N ILE A 312 -14.20 -5.41 -9.48
CA ILE A 312 -14.95 -4.62 -10.47
C ILE A 312 -16.26 -5.34 -10.82
N ILE A 313 -16.18 -6.65 -11.04
CA ILE A 313 -17.31 -7.47 -11.49
C ILE A 313 -18.31 -7.74 -10.35
N ARG A 314 -17.81 -8.00 -9.14
CA ARG A 314 -18.58 -8.38 -7.94
C ARG A 314 -18.24 -7.47 -6.74
N PRO A 315 -18.58 -6.17 -6.82
CA PRO A 315 -18.21 -5.23 -5.77
C PRO A 315 -18.80 -5.58 -4.41
N ASP A 316 -20.06 -6.04 -4.35
CA ASP A 316 -20.77 -6.30 -3.09
C ASP A 316 -20.23 -7.51 -2.31
N GLU A 317 -19.81 -8.58 -3.01
CA GLU A 317 -19.18 -9.77 -2.40
C GLU A 317 -17.74 -9.49 -1.93
N ALA A 318 -17.04 -8.57 -2.62
CA ALA A 318 -15.63 -8.31 -2.35
C ALA A 318 -15.36 -7.38 -1.15
N ILE A 319 -16.38 -6.67 -0.67
CA ILE A 319 -16.29 -5.73 0.48
C ILE A 319 -16.38 -6.49 1.82
N TYR A 320 -17.07 -7.64 1.82
CA TYR A 320 -17.29 -8.49 2.99
C TYR A 320 -17.19 -9.96 2.58
N PRO A 321 -15.99 -10.47 2.23
CA PRO A 321 -15.78 -11.90 2.23
C PRO A 321 -15.89 -12.30 3.70
N GLU A 322 -17.06 -12.76 4.09
CA GLU A 322 -17.47 -13.23 5.41
C GLU A 322 -16.41 -13.06 6.52
N ARG A 323 -16.74 -12.23 7.53
CA ARG A 323 -16.16 -12.38 8.87
C ARG A 323 -16.59 -13.77 9.40
N LEU A 324 -16.02 -14.84 8.85
CA LEU A 324 -16.02 -16.17 9.44
C LEU A 324 -15.01 -16.11 10.58
N TRP A 325 -15.47 -15.62 11.72
CA TRP A 325 -15.03 -16.14 13.01
C TRP A 325 -15.92 -17.32 13.37
#